data_AF-A0A7W0BXK3-F1
#
_entry.id   AF-A0A7W0BXK3-F1
#
_cell.length_a   1.000
_cell.length_b   1.000
_cell.length_c   1.000
_cell.angle_alpha   90.00
_cell.angle_beta   90.00
_cell.angle_gamma   90.00
#
_symmetry.space_group_name_H-M   'P 1'
#
loop_
_entity.id
_entity.type
_entity.pdbx_description
1 polymer ?
#
loop_
_entity_poly.entity_id
_entity_poly.type
_entity_poly.pdbx_seq_one_letter_code
_entity_poly.pdbx_strand_id
1 'polypeptide(L)'
;MDLVEELASCSEKLLSILQHSAIGREVQIEQINELLTKRESIIEKLKQAKTNDLEKHPKAAQIVKMEQEIKKGLHQLFTLIKKNIKELNEKKRFHQSYVNPYTHLQTVDGRFYDKRR
;
A
#
# COMPACT_ATOMS: atom_id res chain seq x y z
N MET A 1 -27.04 -17.66 6.55
CA MET A 1 -25.62 -17.68 6.17
C MET A 1 -24.82 -17.50 7.44
N ASP A 2 -23.80 -18.33 7.67
CA ASP A 2 -22.96 -18.23 8.86
C ASP A 2 -21.95 -17.08 8.71
N LEU A 3 -22.05 -16.07 9.58
CA LEU A 3 -21.20 -14.88 9.56
C LEU A 3 -19.72 -15.22 9.75
N VAL A 4 -19.40 -16.30 10.48
CA VAL A 4 -18.02 -16.74 10.69
C VAL A 4 -17.44 -17.33 9.41
N GLU A 5 -18.25 -18.05 8.63
CA GLU A 5 -17.85 -18.57 7.33
C GLU A 5 -17.67 -17.45 6.30
N GLU A 6 -18.56 -16.46 6.30
CA GLU A 6 -18.43 -15.27 5.47
C GLU A 6 -17.12 -14.52 5.78
N LEU A 7 -16.80 -14.35 7.07
CA LEU A 7 -15.54 -13.73 7.50
C LEU A 7 -14.33 -14.52 7.02
N ALA A 8 -14.35 -15.86 7.15
CA ALA A 8 -13.27 -16.72 6.69
C ALA A 8 -13.08 -16.61 5.17
N SER A 9 -14.16 -16.73 4.38
CA SER A 9 -14.10 -16.62 2.93
C SER A 9 -13.60 -15.24 2.46
N CYS A 10 -14.05 -14.17 3.13
CA CYS A 10 -13.58 -12.82 2.84
C CYS A 10 -12.07 -12.67 3.13
N SER A 11 -11.60 -13.25 4.24
CA SER A 11 -10.19 -13.22 4.64
C SER A 11 -9.30 -14.03 3.68
N GLU A 12 -9.76 -15.19 3.20
CA GLU A 12 -9.05 -15.99 2.19
C GLU A 12 -8.91 -15.26 0.85
N LYS A 13 -9.99 -14.60 0.38
CA LYS A 13 -9.95 -13.78 -0.84
C LYS A 13 -8.96 -12.62 -0.70
N LEU A 14 -8.96 -11.95 0.46
CA LEU A 14 -8.04 -10.85 0.72
C LEU A 14 -6.58 -11.33 0.71
N LEU A 15 -6.29 -12.48 1.31
CA LEU A 15 -4.96 -13.08 1.27
C LEU A 15 -4.51 -13.43 -0.14
N SER A 16 -5.40 -14.01 -0.95
CA SER A 16 -5.10 -14.35 -2.35
C SER A 16 -4.68 -13.10 -3.14
N ILE A 17 -5.41 -11.99 -3.01
CA ILE A 17 -5.08 -10.73 -3.69
C ILE A 17 -3.78 -10.12 -3.16
N LEU A 18 -3.48 -10.27 -1.87
CA LEU A 18 -2.22 -9.79 -1.28
C LEU A 18 -1.00 -10.61 -1.72
N GLN A 19 -1.16 -11.93 -1.93
CA GLN A 19 -0.07 -12.83 -2.31
C GLN A 19 0.17 -12.86 -3.84
N HIS A 20 -0.89 -12.73 -4.64
CA HIS A 20 -0.84 -12.85 -6.09
C HIS A 20 -1.33 -11.57 -6.77
N SER A 21 -0.41 -10.69 -7.16
CA SER A 21 -0.72 -9.53 -7.99
C SER A 21 -0.64 -9.87 -9.49
N ALA A 22 -1.67 -10.53 -10.02
CA ALA A 22 -1.79 -10.76 -11.48
C ALA A 22 -2.44 -9.56 -12.22
N ILE A 23 -2.90 -8.56 -11.46
CA ILE A 23 -3.70 -7.43 -11.92
C ILE A 23 -2.91 -6.14 -11.67
N GLY A 24 -3.15 -5.10 -12.48
CA GLY A 24 -2.53 -3.79 -12.30
C GLY A 24 -2.72 -3.23 -10.88
N ARG A 25 -1.71 -2.49 -10.40
CA ARG A 25 -1.61 -2.03 -9.00
C ARG A 25 -2.83 -1.24 -8.50
N GLU A 26 -3.41 -0.37 -9.32
CA GLU A 26 -4.57 0.44 -8.93
C GLU A 26 -5.78 -0.44 -8.66
N VAL A 27 -6.10 -1.33 -9.61
CA VAL A 27 -7.19 -2.30 -9.48
C VAL A 27 -6.97 -3.23 -8.29
N GLN A 28 -5.73 -3.66 -8.04
CA GLN A 28 -5.40 -4.48 -6.87
C GLN A 28 -5.72 -3.72 -5.56
N ILE A 29 -5.35 -2.44 -5.47
CA ILE A 29 -5.61 -1.61 -4.28
C ILE A 29 -7.11 -1.38 -4.09
N GLU A 30 -7.86 -1.11 -5.17
CA GLU A 30 -9.32 -0.96 -5.12
C GLU A 30 -9.99 -2.24 -4.60
N GLN A 31 -9.63 -3.41 -5.12
CA GLN A 31 -10.16 -4.69 -4.66
C GLN A 31 -9.83 -4.98 -3.20
N ILE A 32 -8.60 -4.65 -2.76
CA ILE A 32 -8.20 -4.77 -1.35
C ILE A 32 -9.10 -3.88 -0.47
N ASN A 33 -9.33 -2.63 -0.86
CA ASN A 33 -10.17 -1.71 -0.10
C ASN A 33 -11.62 -2.19 -0.04
N GLU A 34 -12.19 -2.67 -1.14
CA GLU A 34 -13.54 -3.23 -1.14
C GLU A 34 -13.66 -4.44 -0.20
N LEU A 35 -12.68 -5.34 -0.22
CA LEU A 35 -12.66 -6.51 0.66
C LEU A 35 -12.50 -6.11 2.13
N LEU A 36 -11.67 -5.11 2.43
CA LEU A 36 -11.52 -4.59 3.79
C LEU A 36 -12.84 -3.99 4.31
N THR A 37 -13.54 -3.19 3.51
CA THR A 37 -14.85 -2.63 3.88
C THR A 37 -15.90 -3.72 4.10
N LYS A 38 -15.95 -4.72 3.20
CA LYS A 38 -16.85 -5.88 3.36
C LYS A 38 -16.54 -6.64 4.65
N ARG A 39 -15.26 -6.86 4.92
CA ARG A 39 -14.79 -7.56 6.12
C ARG A 39 -15.14 -6.81 7.40
N GLU A 40 -14.96 -5.50 7.42
CA GLU A 40 -15.32 -4.64 8.55
C GLU A 40 -16.81 -4.74 8.88
N SER A 41 -17.68 -4.67 7.86
CA SER A 41 -19.13 -4.84 8.04
C SER A 41 -19.49 -6.21 8.64
N ILE A 42 -18.82 -7.28 8.22
CA ILE A 42 -19.04 -8.63 8.78
C ILE A 42 -18.61 -8.68 10.25
N ILE A 43 -17.45 -8.10 10.58
CA ILE A 43 -16.94 -8.04 11.96
C ILE A 43 -17.88 -7.23 12.85
N GLU A 44 -18.43 -6.12 12.37
CA GLU A 44 -19.41 -5.34 13.13
C GLU A 44 -20.68 -6.14 13.43
N LYS A 45 -21.21 -6.87 12.44
CA LYS A 45 -22.37 -7.75 12.63
C LYS A 45 -22.08 -8.85 13.65
N LEU A 46 -20.90 -9.47 13.59
CA LEU A 46 -20.46 -10.47 14.56
C LEU A 46 -20.40 -9.89 15.99
N LYS A 47 -19.84 -8.69 16.15
CA LYS A 47 -19.79 -7.98 17.44
C LYS A 47 -21.19 -7.69 17.98
N GLN A 48 -22.09 -7.20 17.14
CA GLN A 48 -23.47 -6.88 17.51
C GLN A 48 -24.26 -8.12 17.95
N ALA A 49 -24.00 -9.25 17.30
CA ALA A 49 -24.66 -10.52 17.62
C ALA A 49 -24.22 -11.13 18.96
N LYS A 50 -23.25 -10.53 19.69
CA LYS A 50 -22.68 -11.02 20.97
C LYS A 50 -22.35 -12.52 20.94
N THR A 51 -21.81 -12.98 19.80
CA THR A 51 -21.62 -14.39 19.55
C THR A 51 -20.33 -14.88 20.23
N ASN A 52 -20.47 -15.68 21.29
CA ASN A 52 -19.43 -16.63 21.72
C ASN A 52 -19.16 -17.70 20.63
N ASP A 53 -19.90 -17.64 19.52
CA ASP A 53 -19.81 -18.59 18.42
C ASP A 53 -18.51 -18.44 17.63
N LEU A 54 -17.91 -17.25 17.55
CA LEU A 54 -16.64 -17.07 16.84
C LEU A 54 -15.52 -17.91 17.49
N GLU A 55 -15.41 -17.92 18.82
CA GLU A 55 -14.38 -18.69 19.54
C GLU A 55 -14.62 -20.20 19.50
N LYS A 56 -15.88 -20.61 19.44
CA LYS A 56 -16.29 -22.02 19.38
C LYS A 56 -16.26 -22.58 17.96
N HIS A 57 -16.20 -21.72 16.94
CA HIS A 57 -16.25 -22.14 15.56
C HIS A 57 -14.95 -22.85 15.15
N PRO A 58 -15.00 -23.96 14.41
CA PRO A 58 -13.79 -24.71 14.01
C PRO A 58 -12.79 -23.88 13.19
N LYS A 59 -13.25 -22.82 12.50
CA LYS A 59 -12.41 -21.91 11.72
C LYS A 59 -11.78 -20.78 12.54
N ALA A 60 -12.06 -20.66 13.84
CA ALA A 60 -11.56 -19.56 14.69
C ALA A 60 -10.04 -19.42 14.63
N ALA A 61 -9.32 -20.53 14.85
CA ALA A 61 -7.86 -20.56 14.81
C ALA A 61 -7.31 -20.21 13.42
N GLN A 62 -7.99 -20.63 12.35
CA GLN A 62 -7.61 -20.29 10.98
C GLN A 62 -7.78 -18.79 10.73
N ILE A 63 -8.89 -18.18 11.18
CA ILE A 63 -9.14 -16.75 11.03
C ILE A 63 -8.06 -15.92 11.74
N VAL A 64 -7.64 -16.33 12.93
CA VAL A 64 -6.55 -15.66 13.67
C VAL A 64 -5.22 -15.75 12.90
N LYS A 65 -4.90 -16.90 12.30
CA LYS A 65 -3.71 -17.05 11.45
C LYS A 65 -3.80 -16.15 10.21
N MET A 66 -4.94 -16.16 9.53
CA MET A 66 -5.17 -15.31 8.37
C MET A 66 -5.03 -13.82 8.70
N GLU A 67 -5.49 -13.38 9.87
CA GLU A 67 -5.32 -12.00 10.33
C GLU A 67 -3.84 -11.59 10.42
N GLN A 68 -2.98 -12.47 10.93
CA GLN A 68 -1.55 -12.21 11.02
C GLN A 68 -0.91 -12.09 9.63
N GLU A 69 -1.29 -12.98 8.71
CA GLU A 69 -0.81 -12.96 7.33
C GLU A 69 -1.31 -11.72 6.56
N ILE A 70 -2.58 -11.35 6.73
CA ILE A 70 -3.18 -10.14 6.15
C ILE A 70 -2.42 -8.91 6.63
N LYS A 71 -2.17 -8.77 7.94
CA LYS A 71 -1.40 -7.64 8.49
C LYS A 71 0.00 -7.55 7.88
N LYS A 72 0.67 -8.70 7.74
CA LYS A 72 1.99 -8.76 7.12
C LYS A 72 1.94 -8.33 5.65
N GLY A 73 0.98 -8.86 4.88
CA GLY A 73 0.79 -8.53 3.46
C GLY A 73 0.47 -7.04 3.24
N LEU A 74 -0.44 -6.47 4.05
CA LEU A 74 -0.76 -5.04 4.00
C LEU A 74 0.45 -4.16 4.34
N HIS A 75 1.24 -4.55 5.34
CA HIS A 75 2.47 -3.82 5.67
C HIS A 75 3.48 -3.87 4.52
N GLN A 76 3.67 -5.04 3.90
CA GLN A 76 4.53 -5.18 2.73
C GLN A 76 4.06 -4.30 1.57
N LEU A 77 2.77 -4.32 1.24
CA LEU A 77 2.20 -3.46 0.22
C LEU A 77 2.42 -1.97 0.54
N PHE A 78 2.17 -1.56 1.79
CA PHE A 78 2.43 -0.18 2.24
C PHE A 78 3.90 0.23 2.07
N THR A 79 4.84 -0.63 2.47
CA THR A 79 6.28 -0.35 2.31
C THR A 79 6.70 -0.23 0.85
N LEU A 80 6.13 -1.07 -0.03
CA LEU A 80 6.35 -0.99 -1.48
C LEU A 80 5.83 0.34 -2.05
N ILE A 81 4.61 0.74 -1.67
CA ILE A 81 4.02 2.03 -2.06
C ILE A 81 4.93 3.20 -1.62
N LYS A 82 5.41 3.17 -0.38
CA LYS A 82 6.31 4.19 0.18
C LYS A 82 7.64 4.26 -0.58
N LYS A 83 8.22 3.11 -0.93
CA LYS A 83 9.44 3.04 -1.73
C LYS A 83 9.24 3.66 -3.11
N ASN A 84 8.14 3.31 -3.79
CA ASN A 84 7.81 3.86 -5.12
C ASN A 84 7.67 5.39 -5.09
N ILE A 85 7.06 5.96 -4.04
CA ILE A 85 6.95 7.42 -3.87
C ILE A 85 8.33 8.07 -3.73
N LYS A 86 9.24 7.46 -2.94
CA LYS A 86 10.61 7.96 -2.79
C LYS A 86 11.37 7.95 -4.12
N GLU A 87 11.31 6.84 -4.85
CA GLU A 87 11.97 6.70 -6.15
C GLU A 87 11.45 7.71 -7.18
N LEU A 88 10.13 7.97 -7.20
CA LEU A 88 9.55 9.00 -8.07
C LEU A 88 10.07 10.40 -7.73
N ASN A 89 10.23 10.72 -6.45
CA ASN A 89 10.76 12.01 -6.01
C ASN A 89 12.25 12.16 -6.33
N GLU A 90 13.04 11.09 -6.15
CA GLU A 90 14.45 11.07 -6.53
C GLU A 90 14.62 11.26 -8.04
N LYS A 91 13.85 10.53 -8.87
CA LYS A 91 13.87 10.70 -10.33
C LYS A 91 13.56 12.14 -10.75
N LYS A 92 12.57 12.78 -10.11
CA LYS A 92 12.26 14.21 -10.35
C LYS A 92 13.44 15.12 -10.01
N ARG A 93 14.10 14.89 -8.86
CA ARG A 93 15.29 15.66 -8.45
C ARG A 93 16.45 15.50 -9.43
N PHE A 94 16.74 14.26 -9.83
CA PHE A 94 17.79 14.01 -10.82
C PHE A 94 17.46 14.68 -12.15
N HIS A 95 16.24 14.56 -12.66
CA HIS A 95 15.83 15.21 -13.90
C HIS A 95 15.98 16.74 -13.84
N GLN A 96 15.60 17.38 -12.73
CA GLN A 96 15.82 18.81 -12.52
C GLN A 96 17.32 19.19 -12.49
N SER A 97 18.16 18.34 -11.88
CA SER A 97 19.61 18.55 -11.81
C SER A 97 20.30 18.41 -13.18
N TYR A 98 19.78 17.55 -14.06
CA TYR A 98 20.29 17.38 -15.44
C TYR A 98 19.80 18.46 -16.40
N VAL A 99 18.55 18.95 -16.24
CA VAL A 99 17.99 19.99 -17.11
C VAL A 99 18.58 21.37 -16.82
N ASN A 100 19.18 21.59 -15.65
CA ASN A 100 19.75 22.89 -15.30
C ASN A 100 21.17 22.83 -14.68
N PRO A 101 22.19 22.40 -15.45
CA PRO A 101 23.57 22.29 -14.95
C PRO A 101 24.23 23.66 -14.66
N TYR A 102 23.62 24.76 -15.09
CA TYR A 102 24.24 26.08 -15.17
C TYR A 102 23.47 27.20 -14.44
N THR A 103 22.46 26.88 -13.62
CA THR A 103 21.78 27.90 -12.79
C THR A 103 22.74 28.65 -11.88
N HIS A 104 23.78 27.98 -11.37
CA HIS A 104 24.83 28.60 -10.56
C HIS A 104 25.79 29.49 -11.37
N LEU A 105 25.80 29.40 -12.70
CA LEU A 105 26.64 30.21 -13.59
C LEU A 105 25.92 31.44 -14.16
N GLN A 106 24.59 31.54 -14.00
CA GLN A 106 23.82 32.72 -14.45
C GLN A 106 23.91 33.94 -13.52
N THR A 107 24.65 33.86 -12.40
CA THR A 107 24.87 34.97 -11.46
C THR A 107 26.34 35.37 -11.31
N VAL A 108 27.18 35.07 -12.31
CA VAL A 108 28.52 35.68 -12.42
C VAL A 108 28.45 36.73 -13.51
N ASP A 109 28.19 37.97 -13.07
CA ASP A 109 28.24 39.21 -13.83
C ASP A 109 29.35 39.15 -14.90
N GLY A 110 28.94 39.22 -16.18
CA GLY A 110 29.78 39.00 -17.36
C GLY A 110 30.77 40.14 -17.60
N ARG A 111 31.73 40.34 -16.70
CA ARG A 111 32.86 41.25 -16.93
C ARG A 111 34.00 40.51 -17.61
N PHE A 112 34.02 40.60 -18.95
CA PHE A 112 35.24 40.38 -19.72
C PHE A 112 36.29 41.43 -19.32
N TYR A 113 37.34 40.98 -18.64
CA TYR A 113 38.54 41.77 -18.44
C TYR A 113 39.37 41.70 -19.73
N ASP A 114 39.21 42.68 -20.62
CA ASP A 114 40.28 43.02 -21.54
C ASP A 114 41.22 44.01 -20.86
N LYS A 115 42.30 43.47 -20.30
CA LYS A 115 43.49 44.24 -19.94
C LYS A 115 44.72 43.44 -20.36
N ARG A 116 45.10 43.55 -21.64
CA ARG A 116 46.48 43.35 -22.06
C ARG A 116 47.03 44.63 -22.69
N ARG A 117 48.30 44.85 -22.38
CA ARG A 117 49.12 46.06 -22.61
C ARG A 117 49.26 46.43 -24.08
#